data_AF-A0A6J8F0E4-F1
#
_entry.id   AF-A0A6J8F0E4-F1
#
_cell.length_a   1.000
_cell.length_b   1.000
_cell.length_c   1.000
_cell.angle_alpha   90.00
_cell.angle_beta   90.00
_cell.angle_gamma   90.00
#
_symmetry.space_group_name_H-M   'P 1'
#
loop_
_entity.id
_entity.type
_entity.pdbx_description
1 polymer ?
#
loop_
_entity_poly.entity_id
_entity_poly.type
_entity_poly.pdbx_seq_one_letter_code
_entity_poly.pdbx_strand_id
1 'polypeptide(L)'
;MCTGAPGEDIKVPDQVDCLCKEACNTDGADQEYIDINEECSGNNKCCKPCSSTCGGNFTGPMGSFTSPNYPSNYCNNQDCFYNITVEDGERVILNFTNRRFDAFIWSSDFVKVYNGEIANPVKIFAFVAGPFSSPRIVEISDNPSSNTVIVYFSSGETQTNPGFQVTYKIIW
;
A
#
# COMPACT_ATOMS: atom_id res chain seq x y z
N MET A 1 13.83 -6.98 -21.18
CA MET A 1 13.24 -7.75 -22.30
C MET A 1 12.91 -9.12 -21.74
N CYS A 2 11.64 -9.51 -21.71
CA CYS A 2 11.28 -10.89 -21.40
C CYS A 2 11.77 -11.76 -22.57
N THR A 3 12.64 -12.72 -22.30
CA THR A 3 13.17 -13.66 -23.30
C THR A 3 12.63 -15.05 -22.99
N GLY A 4 11.61 -15.49 -23.72
CA GLY A 4 10.98 -16.80 -23.56
C GLY A 4 10.19 -17.15 -24.83
N ALA A 5 10.21 -18.41 -25.24
CA ALA A 5 9.51 -18.86 -26.44
C ALA A 5 7.98 -18.84 -26.23
N PRO A 6 7.17 -18.73 -27.30
CA PRO A 6 5.71 -18.71 -27.18
C PRO A 6 5.20 -19.98 -26.50
N GLY A 7 4.52 -19.83 -25.36
CA GLY A 7 3.87 -20.93 -24.65
C GLY A 7 4.68 -21.64 -23.57
N GLU A 8 5.83 -21.10 -23.13
CA GLU A 8 6.54 -21.60 -21.94
C GLU A 8 6.18 -20.81 -20.68
N ASP A 9 5.88 -21.54 -19.60
CA ASP A 9 5.69 -20.99 -18.24
C ASP A 9 7.01 -20.37 -17.75
N ILE A 10 7.06 -19.04 -17.65
CA ILE A 10 8.20 -18.37 -17.05
C ILE A 10 8.01 -18.41 -15.53
N LYS A 11 8.70 -19.36 -14.87
CA LYS A 11 8.82 -19.35 -13.41
C LYS A 11 9.63 -18.13 -12.97
N VAL A 12 8.94 -17.09 -12.52
CA VAL A 12 9.58 -16.01 -11.77
C VAL A 12 9.67 -16.47 -10.31
N PRO A 13 10.85 -16.49 -9.69
CA PRO A 13 10.96 -16.78 -8.26
C PRO A 13 10.20 -15.71 -7.48
N ASP A 14 9.34 -16.16 -6.56
CA ASP A 14 8.62 -15.37 -5.54
C ASP A 14 7.37 -14.57 -5.95
N GLN A 15 6.81 -14.73 -7.16
CA GLN A 15 5.46 -14.21 -7.48
C GLN A 15 4.65 -15.18 -8.35
N VAL A 16 3.35 -15.21 -8.06
CA VAL A 16 2.29 -16.04 -8.67
C VAL A 16 2.38 -16.04 -10.22
N ASP A 17 2.19 -17.22 -10.80
CA ASP A 17 2.35 -17.55 -12.23
C ASP A 17 1.80 -16.47 -13.20
N CYS A 18 2.71 -15.73 -13.85
CA CYS A 18 2.35 -14.81 -14.93
C CYS A 18 2.42 -15.55 -16.29
N LEU A 19 1.28 -15.89 -16.88
CA LEU A 19 1.20 -16.44 -18.25
C LEU A 19 1.27 -15.31 -19.29
N CYS A 20 2.43 -15.09 -19.90
CA CYS A 20 2.55 -14.24 -21.09
C CYS A 20 2.12 -15.04 -22.34
N LYS A 21 0.89 -14.84 -22.83
CA LYS A 21 0.51 -15.26 -24.18
C LYS A 21 0.52 -14.06 -25.12
N GLU A 22 1.63 -13.98 -25.87
CA GLU A 22 1.92 -13.13 -27.04
C GLU A 22 1.99 -11.59 -26.86
N ALA A 23 3.20 -11.07 -27.13
CA ALA A 23 3.58 -9.71 -27.54
C ALA A 23 2.92 -8.50 -26.84
N CYS A 24 3.50 -8.07 -25.72
CA CYS A 24 3.37 -6.69 -25.25
C CYS A 24 4.23 -5.75 -26.09
N ASN A 25 3.63 -5.11 -27.10
CA ASN A 25 4.24 -3.97 -27.80
C ASN A 25 4.19 -2.74 -26.90
N THR A 26 5.33 -2.35 -26.34
CA THR A 26 5.46 -1.11 -25.56
C THR A 26 5.63 0.09 -26.49
N ASP A 27 4.58 0.40 -27.28
CA ASP A 27 4.49 1.64 -28.04
C ASP A 27 3.53 2.60 -27.34
N GLY A 28 3.93 3.04 -26.14
CA GLY A 28 3.71 4.40 -25.63
C GLY A 28 2.32 5.05 -25.52
N ALA A 29 1.17 4.43 -25.84
CA ALA A 29 -0.08 5.21 -25.93
C ALA A 29 -1.36 4.65 -25.30
N ASP A 30 -1.50 3.36 -25.01
CA ASP A 30 -2.80 2.83 -24.51
C ASP A 30 -2.66 2.26 -23.08
N GLN A 31 -2.89 3.15 -22.10
CA GLN A 31 -2.91 2.86 -20.66
C GLN A 31 -4.27 2.26 -20.25
N GLU A 32 -4.38 0.93 -20.28
CA GLU A 32 -5.40 0.22 -19.49
C GLU A 32 -4.72 -0.97 -18.79
N TYR A 33 -4.17 -0.71 -17.61
CA TYR A 33 -3.46 -1.72 -16.82
C TYR A 33 -4.48 -2.50 -15.97
N ILE A 34 -4.53 -3.82 -16.15
CA ILE A 34 -5.25 -4.72 -15.24
C ILE A 34 -4.35 -5.07 -14.06
N ASP A 35 -4.90 -4.99 -12.85
CA ASP A 35 -4.31 -5.51 -11.62
C ASP A 35 -4.14 -7.02 -11.73
N ILE A 36 -2.95 -7.58 -11.46
CA ILE A 36 -2.73 -9.06 -11.50
C ILE A 36 -3.55 -9.85 -10.46
N ASN A 37 -4.41 -9.18 -9.69
CA ASN A 37 -5.37 -9.78 -8.77
C ASN A 37 -6.78 -9.93 -9.40
N GLU A 38 -7.04 -9.31 -10.54
CA GLU A 38 -8.02 -9.79 -11.51
C GLU A 38 -7.27 -10.74 -12.46
N GLU A 39 -7.81 -11.94 -12.69
CA GLU A 39 -7.31 -12.82 -13.76
C GLU A 39 -7.11 -11.98 -15.02
N CYS A 40 -5.95 -12.12 -15.68
CA CYS A 40 -5.71 -11.58 -17.02
C CYS A 40 -6.66 -12.28 -18.02
N SER A 41 -7.96 -11.99 -17.93
CA SER A 41 -9.03 -12.63 -18.66
C SER A 41 -9.28 -11.86 -19.95
N GLY A 42 -8.43 -12.10 -20.93
CA GLY A 42 -8.55 -11.55 -22.28
C GLY A 42 -7.26 -11.73 -23.08
N ASN A 43 -7.40 -12.16 -24.33
CA ASN A 43 -6.29 -12.62 -25.18
C ASN A 43 -5.29 -11.54 -25.64
N ASN A 44 -5.20 -10.35 -25.00
CA ASN A 44 -4.36 -9.22 -25.45
C ASN A 44 -3.97 -8.20 -24.35
N LYS A 45 -3.94 -8.57 -23.06
CA LYS A 45 -3.66 -7.59 -21.98
C LYS A 45 -2.29 -7.80 -21.31
N CYS A 46 -1.51 -6.73 -21.25
CA CYS A 46 -0.20 -6.67 -20.60
C CYS A 46 -0.34 -6.43 -19.10
N CYS A 47 -0.14 -7.47 -18.31
CA CYS A 47 -0.25 -7.39 -16.86
C CYS A 47 1.10 -6.92 -16.26
N LYS A 48 1.11 -5.76 -15.60
CA LYS A 48 2.28 -5.34 -14.81
C LYS A 48 2.24 -6.08 -13.48
N PRO A 49 3.34 -6.73 -13.03
CA PRO A 49 3.33 -7.43 -11.76
C PRO A 49 3.02 -6.44 -10.63
N CYS A 50 1.97 -6.74 -9.86
CA CYS A 50 1.71 -6.09 -8.59
C CYS A 50 2.75 -6.53 -7.58
N SER A 51 3.43 -5.57 -6.96
CA SER A 51 4.23 -5.86 -5.77
C SER A 51 3.32 -6.31 -4.63
N SER A 52 3.41 -7.59 -4.26
CA SER A 52 2.80 -8.14 -3.04
C SER A 52 3.58 -7.77 -1.78
N THR A 53 4.81 -7.27 -1.94
CA THR A 53 5.63 -6.78 -0.84
C THR A 53 5.32 -5.32 -0.56
N CYS A 54 4.90 -5.02 0.66
CA CYS A 54 4.69 -3.67 1.15
C CYS A 54 4.87 -3.59 2.68
N GLY A 55 4.88 -2.37 3.23
CA GLY A 55 5.17 -2.15 4.64
C GLY A 55 6.65 -1.92 4.94
N GLY A 56 6.99 -1.86 6.22
CA GLY A 56 8.36 -1.67 6.68
C GLY A 56 8.46 -1.34 8.17
N ASN A 57 9.68 -1.45 8.72
CA ASN A 57 9.99 -1.06 10.09
C ASN A 57 10.88 0.20 10.10
N PHE A 58 10.55 1.14 10.96
CA PHE A 58 11.15 2.47 11.02
C PHE A 58 11.56 2.79 12.45
N THR A 59 12.82 3.16 12.65
CA THR A 59 13.39 3.51 13.97
C THR A 59 14.09 4.87 13.98
N GLY A 60 14.26 5.50 12.81
CA GLY A 60 14.92 6.80 12.70
C GLY A 60 14.01 7.95 13.12
N PRO A 61 14.57 9.10 13.53
CA PRO A 61 13.80 10.24 14.07
C PRO A 61 12.85 10.90 13.05
N MET A 62 13.03 10.61 11.77
CA MET A 62 12.12 11.01 10.70
C MET A 62 12.25 10.06 9.53
N GLY A 63 11.23 10.03 8.68
CA GLY A 63 11.27 9.25 7.45
C GLY A 63 9.99 9.42 6.63
N SER A 64 9.88 8.62 5.58
CA SER A 64 8.72 8.63 4.70
C SER A 64 8.47 7.27 4.11
N PHE A 65 7.20 6.97 3.82
CA PHE A 65 6.78 5.77 3.11
C PHE A 65 5.55 6.09 2.26
N THR A 66 5.27 5.22 1.30
CA THR A 66 4.17 5.38 0.34
C THR A 66 3.37 4.09 0.27
N SER A 67 2.18 4.17 -0.32
CA SER A 67 1.49 2.97 -0.84
C SER A 67 2.42 2.17 -1.78
N PRO A 68 2.20 0.85 -1.90
CA PRO A 68 2.94 0.05 -2.88
C PRO A 68 2.75 0.62 -4.28
N ASN A 69 3.80 0.50 -5.10
CA ASN A 69 3.88 0.96 -6.49
C ASN A 69 3.76 2.48 -6.72
N TYR A 70 3.63 3.31 -5.68
CA TYR A 70 3.55 4.77 -5.83
C TYR A 70 4.69 5.31 -6.72
N PRO A 71 4.43 6.19 -7.70
CA PRO A 71 3.16 6.92 -7.95
C PRO A 71 2.15 6.18 -8.82
N SER A 72 2.43 4.93 -9.22
CA SER A 72 1.43 4.06 -9.85
C SER A 72 0.42 3.57 -8.83
N ASN A 73 -0.65 2.93 -9.29
CA ASN A 73 -1.71 2.44 -8.41
C ASN A 73 -1.21 1.32 -7.47
N TYR A 74 -1.70 1.31 -6.22
CA TYR A 74 -1.60 0.12 -5.38
C TYR A 74 -2.41 -1.03 -5.99
N CYS A 75 -2.26 -2.23 -5.47
CA CYS A 75 -3.01 -3.38 -5.94
C CYS A 75 -4.16 -3.70 -5.00
N ASN A 76 -5.18 -4.40 -5.50
CA ASN A 76 -6.29 -4.89 -4.68
C ASN A 76 -5.80 -5.91 -3.64
N ASN A 77 -6.59 -6.14 -2.58
CA ASN A 77 -6.35 -7.16 -1.55
C ASN A 77 -4.96 -7.08 -0.89
N GLN A 78 -4.44 -5.87 -0.67
CA GLN A 78 -3.18 -5.62 0.03
C GLN A 78 -3.43 -5.33 1.50
N ASP A 79 -2.56 -5.88 2.34
CA ASP A 79 -2.47 -5.55 3.77
C ASP A 79 -1.03 -5.14 4.09
N CYS A 80 -0.80 -3.82 4.18
CA CYS A 80 0.52 -3.24 4.38
C CYS A 80 0.68 -2.67 5.78
N PHE A 81 1.76 -3.03 6.46
CA PHE A 81 2.05 -2.59 7.82
C PHE A 81 3.35 -1.78 7.87
N TYR A 82 3.24 -0.51 8.28
CA TYR A 82 4.37 0.36 8.52
C TYR A 82 4.50 0.59 10.04
N ASN A 83 5.56 0.04 10.63
CA ASN A 83 5.78 0.05 12.06
C ASN A 83 6.84 1.10 12.42
N ILE A 84 6.47 2.12 13.18
CA ILE A 84 7.38 3.16 13.66
C ILE A 84 7.64 2.90 15.14
N THR A 85 8.86 2.50 15.48
CA THR A 85 9.29 2.30 16.86
C THR A 85 9.76 3.62 17.46
N VAL A 86 9.32 3.90 18.68
CA VAL A 86 9.63 5.09 19.46
C VAL A 86 10.16 4.72 20.84
N GLU A 87 10.85 5.63 21.50
CA GLU A 87 11.24 5.52 22.90
C GLU A 87 10.14 6.03 23.84
N ASP A 88 10.28 5.75 25.13
CA ASP A 88 9.32 6.20 26.14
C ASP A 88 9.33 7.73 26.25
N GLY A 89 8.15 8.34 26.26
CA GLY A 89 7.98 9.79 26.26
C GLY A 89 8.08 10.47 24.88
N GLU A 90 8.42 9.75 23.81
CA GLU A 90 8.41 10.29 22.46
C GLU A 90 7.01 10.30 21.83
N ARG A 91 6.79 11.24 20.91
CA ARG A 91 5.55 11.46 20.16
C ARG A 91 5.82 11.34 18.66
N VAL A 92 4.86 10.79 17.92
CA VAL A 92 4.95 10.68 16.45
C VAL A 92 4.00 11.66 15.80
N ILE A 93 4.50 12.46 14.85
CA ILE A 93 3.68 13.26 13.95
C ILE A 93 3.71 12.62 12.57
N LEU A 94 2.55 12.15 12.10
CA LEU A 94 2.33 11.68 10.75
C LEU A 94 1.70 12.79 9.91
N ASN A 95 2.15 12.94 8.66
CA ASN A 95 1.54 13.84 7.68
C ASN A 95 1.21 13.07 6.40
N PHE A 96 -0.07 12.94 6.12
CA PHE A 96 -0.61 12.28 4.95
C PHE A 96 -0.80 13.27 3.79
N THR A 97 -0.13 12.98 2.68
CA THR A 97 -0.20 13.73 1.43
C THR A 97 -0.64 12.83 0.28
N ASN A 98 -1.12 13.44 -0.81
CA ASN A 98 -1.50 12.75 -2.05
C ASN A 98 -2.47 11.57 -1.90
N ARG A 99 -3.38 11.65 -0.92
CA ARG A 99 -4.39 10.61 -0.60
C ARG A 99 -5.40 10.41 -1.74
N ARG A 100 -5.33 9.26 -2.39
CA ARG A 100 -6.19 8.79 -3.48
C ARG A 100 -6.49 7.32 -3.19
N PHE A 101 -7.69 7.06 -2.68
CA PHE A 101 -8.19 5.75 -2.26
C PHE A 101 -9.51 5.49 -2.98
N ASP A 102 -9.85 4.23 -3.21
CA ASP A 102 -11.24 3.89 -3.52
C ASP A 102 -12.09 4.11 -2.27
N ALA A 103 -13.23 4.77 -2.45
CA ALA A 103 -14.16 5.12 -1.39
C ALA A 103 -15.52 4.44 -1.61
N PHE A 104 -15.56 3.37 -2.40
CA PHE A 104 -16.77 2.64 -2.68
C PHE A 104 -17.32 1.98 -1.39
N ILE A 105 -18.64 2.08 -1.18
CA ILE A 105 -19.31 1.79 0.11
C ILE A 105 -19.04 0.37 0.62
N TRP A 106 -18.78 -0.59 -0.27
CA TRP A 106 -18.64 -2.01 0.06
C TRP A 106 -17.20 -2.56 -0.05
N SER A 107 -16.26 -1.74 -0.53
CA SER A 107 -14.88 -2.15 -0.81
C SER A 107 -13.88 -1.00 -0.58
N SER A 108 -14.19 -0.10 0.36
CA SER A 108 -13.39 1.11 0.57
C SER A 108 -11.99 0.77 1.06
N ASP A 109 -11.00 1.35 0.40
CA ASP A 109 -9.62 1.32 0.89
C ASP A 109 -9.46 2.28 2.04
N PHE A 110 -8.59 1.92 2.99
CA PHE A 110 -8.36 2.75 4.16
C PHE A 110 -6.94 2.64 4.69
N VAL A 111 -6.55 3.68 5.44
CA VAL A 111 -5.41 3.64 6.35
C VAL A 111 -5.90 3.79 7.78
N LYS A 112 -5.50 2.87 8.66
CA LYS A 112 -5.72 2.95 10.11
C LYS A 112 -4.40 3.23 10.81
N VAL A 113 -4.40 4.17 11.75
CA VAL A 113 -3.25 4.47 12.61
C VAL A 113 -3.61 4.07 14.04
N TYR A 114 -2.81 3.20 14.65
CA TYR A 114 -3.07 2.66 15.98
C TYR A 114 -1.79 2.20 16.67
N ASN A 115 -1.89 1.83 17.95
CA ASN A 115 -0.86 1.12 18.70
C ASN A 115 -1.41 -0.19 19.30
N GLY A 116 -0.52 -1.10 19.71
CA GLY A 116 -0.89 -2.45 20.16
C GLY A 116 -0.89 -3.48 19.03
N GLU A 117 -1.57 -4.60 19.23
CA GLU A 117 -1.61 -5.70 18.25
C GLU A 117 -2.75 -5.51 17.23
N ILE A 118 -2.64 -6.13 16.04
CA ILE A 118 -3.67 -6.07 14.99
C ILE A 118 -5.03 -6.58 15.53
N ALA A 119 -5.02 -7.72 16.22
CA ALA A 119 -6.23 -8.36 16.74
C ALA A 119 -6.84 -7.57 17.92
N ASN A 120 -6.01 -6.83 18.65
CA ASN A 120 -6.40 -6.09 19.86
C ASN A 120 -5.70 -4.73 19.88
N PRO A 121 -6.13 -3.77 19.05
CA PRO A 121 -5.55 -2.44 19.04
C PRO A 121 -5.86 -1.75 20.37
N VAL A 122 -4.84 -1.19 21.02
CA VAL A 122 -4.99 -0.51 22.30
C VAL A 122 -5.68 0.83 22.11
N LYS A 123 -5.27 1.59 21.08
CA LYS A 123 -5.84 2.89 20.74
C LYS A 123 -5.77 3.13 19.24
N ILE A 124 -6.87 3.60 18.64
CA ILE A 124 -6.93 4.04 17.25
C ILE A 124 -6.84 5.57 17.23
N PHE A 125 -5.82 6.11 16.56
CA PHE A 125 -5.56 7.54 16.45
C PHE A 125 -6.21 8.15 15.21
N ALA A 126 -6.29 7.39 14.12
CA ALA A 126 -6.90 7.87 12.89
C ALA A 126 -7.44 6.73 12.01
N PHE A 127 -8.45 7.07 11.23
CA PHE A 127 -8.97 6.28 10.13
C PHE A 127 -9.13 7.19 8.91
N VAL A 128 -8.42 6.86 7.83
CA VAL A 128 -8.30 7.68 6.63
C VAL A 128 -8.81 6.86 5.45
N ALA A 129 -10.03 7.14 4.99
CA ALA A 129 -10.65 6.49 3.83
C ALA A 129 -11.08 7.56 2.81
N GLY A 130 -10.69 7.40 1.54
CA GLY A 130 -11.01 8.38 0.50
C GLY A 130 -10.21 9.70 0.55
N PRO A 131 -10.32 10.56 -0.48
CA PRO A 131 -9.48 11.74 -0.65
C PRO A 131 -9.76 12.88 0.36
N PHE A 132 -11.00 12.99 0.84
CA PHE A 132 -11.46 14.06 1.73
C PHE A 132 -11.47 13.71 3.22
N SER A 133 -11.04 12.50 3.59
CA SER A 133 -10.95 12.09 4.99
C SER A 133 -10.12 13.07 5.82
N SER A 134 -10.48 13.25 7.08
CA SER A 134 -9.67 13.97 8.06
C SER A 134 -9.27 13.01 9.18
N PRO A 135 -8.12 13.23 9.84
CA PRO A 135 -7.19 14.36 9.65
C PRO A 135 -6.11 14.10 8.58
N ARG A 136 -5.39 15.15 8.16
CA ARG A 136 -4.16 15.03 7.34
C ARG A 136 -2.92 14.85 8.19
N ILE A 137 -2.91 15.46 9.38
CA ILE A 137 -1.85 15.35 10.36
C ILE A 137 -2.40 14.56 11.54
N VAL A 138 -1.67 13.53 11.97
CA VAL A 138 -2.00 12.72 13.14
C VAL A 138 -0.85 12.88 14.12
N GLU A 139 -1.11 13.41 15.31
CA GLU A 139 -0.16 13.42 16.41
C GLU A 139 -0.49 12.29 17.37
N ILE A 140 0.52 11.48 17.66
CA ILE A 140 0.47 10.34 18.57
C ILE A 140 1.30 10.72 19.78
N SER A 141 0.64 11.25 20.82
CA SER A 141 1.29 11.73 22.05
C SER A 141 1.22 10.76 23.22
N ASP A 142 0.37 9.74 23.15
CA ASP A 142 0.15 8.77 24.23
C ASP A 142 0.37 7.35 23.70
N ASN A 143 1.55 6.79 23.93
CA ASN A 143 1.87 5.40 23.57
C ASN A 143 2.16 4.51 24.80
N PRO A 144 1.29 4.45 25.82
CA PRO A 144 1.62 3.86 27.12
C PRO A 144 1.71 2.32 27.13
N SER A 145 1.25 1.65 26.06
CA SER A 145 1.09 0.18 26.04
C SER A 145 1.92 -0.52 24.97
N SER A 146 2.55 0.24 24.08
CA SER A 146 3.43 -0.28 23.03
C SER A 146 4.43 0.80 22.67
N ASN A 147 5.67 0.43 22.36
CA ASN A 147 6.65 1.37 21.84
C ASN A 147 6.57 1.50 20.30
N THR A 148 5.48 1.02 19.68
CA THR A 148 5.34 0.96 18.22
C THR A 148 4.01 1.60 17.79
N VAL A 149 4.11 2.54 16.85
CA VAL A 149 2.97 3.11 16.13
C VAL A 149 2.82 2.36 14.81
N ILE A 150 1.63 1.83 14.56
CA ILE A 150 1.32 1.03 13.37
C ILE A 150 0.45 1.86 12.43
N VAL A 151 0.90 1.98 11.19
CA VAL A 151 0.11 2.50 10.07
C VAL A 151 -0.24 1.32 9.17
N TYR A 152 -1.52 0.96 9.15
CA TYR A 152 -2.04 -0.17 8.41
C TYR A 152 -2.85 0.33 7.21
N PHE A 153 -2.40 -0.03 6.01
CA PHE A 153 -3.13 0.21 4.78
C PHE A 153 -3.79 -1.10 4.32
N SER A 154 -5.09 -1.04 4.04
CA SER A 154 -5.86 -2.14 3.47
C SER A 154 -6.56 -1.66 2.20
N SER A 155 -6.50 -2.47 1.15
CA SER A 155 -7.22 -2.23 -0.10
C SER A 155 -8.27 -3.30 -0.36
N GLY A 156 -9.42 -2.92 -0.89
CA GLY A 156 -10.51 -3.82 -1.27
C GLY A 156 -10.23 -4.66 -2.52
N GLU A 157 -11.28 -5.29 -3.03
CA GLU A 157 -11.22 -6.25 -4.14
C GLU A 157 -11.23 -5.59 -5.53
N THR A 158 -11.69 -4.34 -5.63
CA THR A 158 -11.91 -3.66 -6.90
C THR A 158 -11.42 -2.22 -6.83
N GLN A 159 -11.06 -1.67 -7.99
CA GLN A 159 -10.64 -0.29 -8.21
C GLN A 159 -9.41 0.13 -7.39
N THR A 160 -8.34 0.46 -8.11
CA THR A 160 -7.11 0.94 -7.50
C THR A 160 -6.83 2.39 -7.84
N ASN A 161 -6.04 3.04 -6.99
CA ASN A 161 -5.65 4.44 -7.14
C ASN A 161 -4.17 4.61 -6.77
N PRO A 162 -3.55 5.78 -7.03
CA PRO A 162 -2.15 6.02 -6.66
C PRO A 162 -1.84 5.84 -5.17
N GLY A 163 -2.84 5.89 -4.28
CA GLY A 163 -2.68 5.63 -2.85
C GLY A 163 -2.27 6.86 -2.05
N PHE A 164 -1.15 6.80 -1.35
CA PHE A 164 -0.76 7.86 -0.41
C PHE A 164 0.75 7.99 -0.26
N GLN A 165 1.16 9.14 0.27
CA GLN A 165 2.49 9.35 0.79
C GLN A 165 2.39 9.85 2.24
N VAL A 166 3.21 9.28 3.12
CA VAL A 166 3.32 9.67 4.52
C VAL A 166 4.74 10.10 4.81
N THR A 167 4.88 11.22 5.50
CA THR A 167 6.12 11.57 6.21
C THR A 167 5.85 11.49 7.71
N TYR A 168 6.84 11.01 8.47
CA TYR A 168 6.75 10.98 9.93
C TYR A 168 7.94 11.71 10.57
N LYS A 169 7.71 12.23 11.78
CA LYS A 169 8.73 12.79 12.66
C LYS A 169 8.47 12.32 14.09
N ILE A 170 9.54 11.93 14.77
CA ILE A 170 9.56 11.61 16.19
C ILE A 170 10.04 12.86 16.93
N ILE A 171 9.30 13.28 17.94
CA ILE A 171 9.59 14.46 18.77
C ILE A 171 9.43 14.10 20.25
N TRP A 172 10.02 14.91 21.13
CA TRP A 172 9.82 14.85 22.57
C TRP A 172 8.70 15.81 22.97
#